data_AF-A0AAF0B7C3-F1
#
_entry.id   AF-A0AAF0B7C3-F1
#
_cell.length_a   1.000
_cell.length_b   1.000
_cell.length_c   1.000
_cell.angle_alpha   90.00
_cell.angle_beta   90.00
_cell.angle_gamma   90.00
#
_symmetry.space_group_name_H-M   'P 1'
#
loop_
_entity.id
_entity.type
_entity.pdbx_description
1 polymer ?
#
loop_
_entity_poly.entity_id
_entity_poly.type
_entity_poly.pdbx_seq_one_letter_code
_entity_poly.pdbx_strand_id
1 'polypeptide(L)'
;MGSYINLSGYQIPKNEFDKMCPFERHKLMMSLRMLEKNKNVNCEYLTDYDILKKKYKFIHDVSKENNSLLQNYYSSICNKYVICDLSKYKEAKIGLRWRTEEEIIKGKGHIICCSKKCDNTNLNTYEFLFQYVEEGIEKKVI
;
A
#
# COMPACT_ATOMS: atom_id res chain seq x y z
N MET A 1 16.51 -26.03 -31.61
CA MET A 1 15.97 -26.13 -30.24
C MET A 1 14.85 -25.12 -30.11
N GLY A 2 13.59 -25.57 -30.04
CA GLY A 2 12.44 -24.67 -29.91
C GLY A 2 12.44 -24.02 -28.52
N SER A 3 12.16 -22.72 -28.45
CA SER A 3 11.98 -22.03 -27.18
C SER A 3 10.56 -22.31 -26.65
N TYR A 4 10.45 -22.59 -25.37
CA TYR A 4 9.18 -22.85 -24.68
C TYR A 4 8.95 -21.78 -23.63
N ILE A 5 7.68 -21.42 -23.43
CA ILE A 5 7.23 -20.57 -22.33
C ILE A 5 6.63 -21.48 -21.27
N ASN A 6 7.10 -21.35 -20.03
CA ASN A 6 6.46 -22.01 -18.90
C ASN A 6 5.36 -21.11 -18.35
N LEU A 7 4.11 -21.54 -18.47
CA LEU A 7 2.98 -20.93 -17.82
C LEU A 7 2.40 -21.96 -16.86
N SER A 8 2.51 -21.71 -15.55
CA SER A 8 1.82 -22.56 -14.57
C SER A 8 2.29 -24.04 -14.57
N GLY A 9 3.54 -24.30 -14.95
CA GLY A 9 4.05 -25.68 -15.10
C GLY A 9 3.68 -26.35 -16.43
N TYR A 10 2.92 -25.68 -17.30
CA TYR A 10 2.67 -26.12 -18.67
C TYR A 10 3.71 -25.51 -19.61
N GLN A 11 4.38 -26.35 -20.40
CA GLN A 11 5.33 -25.91 -21.42
C GLN A 11 4.60 -25.68 -22.73
N ILE A 12 4.55 -24.42 -23.18
CA ILE A 12 3.88 -24.02 -24.42
C ILE A 12 4.95 -23.59 -25.44
N PRO A 13 4.90 -24.07 -26.70
CA PRO A 13 5.82 -23.62 -27.74
C PRO A 13 5.73 -22.11 -27.94
N LYS A 14 6.84 -21.39 -27.82
CA LYS A 14 6.87 -19.92 -27.96
C LYS A 14 6.34 -19.45 -29.32
N ASN A 15 6.65 -20.21 -30.37
CA ASN A 15 6.17 -19.92 -31.73
C ASN A 15 4.65 -19.97 -31.87
N GLU A 16 3.95 -20.79 -31.08
CA GLU A 16 2.48 -20.83 -31.09
C GLU A 16 1.90 -19.72 -30.22
N PHE A 17 2.50 -19.47 -29.06
CA PHE A 17 2.08 -18.40 -28.17
C PHE A 17 2.20 -17.01 -28.81
N ASP A 18 3.31 -16.74 -29.50
CA ASP A 18 3.55 -15.43 -30.14
C ASP A 18 2.68 -15.21 -31.39
N LYS A 19 2.16 -16.30 -32.00
CA LYS A 19 1.22 -16.21 -33.13
C LYS A 19 -0.21 -15.89 -32.69
N MET A 20 -0.57 -16.17 -31.44
CA MET A 20 -1.92 -15.90 -30.92
C MET A 20 -2.19 -14.40 -30.80
N CYS A 21 -3.43 -14.00 -31.08
CA CYS A 21 -3.81 -12.61 -30.86
C CYS A 21 -3.82 -12.27 -29.34
N PRO A 22 -3.70 -10.98 -28.95
CA PRO A 22 -3.72 -10.59 -27.53
C PRO A 22 -4.91 -11.16 -26.74
N PHE A 23 -6.09 -11.24 -27.37
CA PHE A 23 -7.29 -11.79 -26.75
C PHE A 23 -7.19 -13.30 -26.49
N GLU A 24 -6.69 -14.07 -27.45
CA GLU A 24 -6.49 -15.53 -27.30
C GLU A 24 -5.43 -15.84 -26.28
N ARG A 25 -4.33 -15.07 -26.27
CA ARG A 25 -3.29 -15.19 -25.23
C ARG A 25 -3.87 -14.93 -23.84
N HIS A 26 -4.67 -13.88 -23.70
CA HIS A 26 -5.34 -13.57 -22.43
C HIS A 26 -6.30 -14.71 -22.02
N LYS A 27 -7.11 -15.23 -22.95
CA LYS A 27 -8.03 -16.35 -22.68
C LYS A 27 -7.29 -17.61 -22.23
N LEU A 28 -6.18 -17.95 -22.88
CA LEU A 28 -5.31 -19.07 -22.50
C LEU A 28 -4.70 -18.87 -21.12
N MET A 29 -4.18 -17.67 -20.82
CA MET A 29 -3.63 -17.37 -19.50
C MET A 29 -4.70 -17.44 -18.41
N MET A 30 -5.90 -16.92 -18.66
CA MET A 30 -7.02 -16.99 -17.71
C MET A 30 -7.52 -18.42 -17.50
N SER A 31 -7.56 -19.26 -18.54
CA SER A 31 -7.99 -20.65 -18.42
C SER A 31 -6.96 -21.49 -17.65
N LEU A 32 -5.66 -21.33 -17.94
CA LEU A 32 -4.59 -21.99 -17.18
C LEU A 32 -4.65 -21.59 -15.70
N ARG A 33 -4.88 -20.31 -15.41
CA ARG A 33 -5.07 -19.81 -14.04
C ARG A 33 -6.29 -20.42 -13.34
N MET A 34 -7.39 -20.66 -14.05
CA MET A 34 -8.56 -21.34 -13.48
C MET A 34 -8.25 -22.80 -13.16
N LEU A 35 -7.42 -23.46 -13.96
CA LEU A 35 -6.99 -24.85 -13.72
C LEU A 35 -6.02 -24.97 -12.53
N GLU A 36 -5.19 -23.95 -12.27
CA GLU A 36 -4.34 -23.88 -11.06
C GLU A 36 -5.15 -23.87 -9.77
N LYS A 37 -6.26 -23.13 -9.73
CA LYS A 37 -7.14 -23.06 -8.56
C LYS A 37 -7.62 -24.44 -8.10
N ASN A 38 -7.68 -25.41 -9.02
CA ASN A 38 -8.13 -26.76 -8.73
C ASN A 38 -6.97 -27.72 -8.33
N LYS A 39 -5.70 -27.31 -8.46
CA LYS A 39 -4.52 -28.20 -8.33
C LYS A 39 -3.62 -28.02 -7.10
N ASN A 40 -3.69 -26.93 -6.33
CA ASN A 40 -2.85 -26.72 -5.12
C ASN A 40 -3.70 -26.19 -3.95
N VAL A 41 -3.78 -26.81 -2.77
CA VAL A 41 -2.75 -27.03 -1.71
C VAL A 41 -2.09 -25.71 -1.26
N ASN A 42 -2.59 -25.17 -0.14
CA ASN A 42 -1.99 -24.20 0.79
C ASN A 42 -1.00 -23.15 0.25
N CYS A 43 -1.35 -22.46 -0.84
CA CYS A 43 -0.68 -21.22 -1.23
C CYS A 43 -1.49 -20.05 -0.66
N GLU A 44 -0.99 -19.42 0.40
CA GLU A 44 -1.54 -18.16 0.89
C GLU A 44 -1.27 -17.08 -0.16
N TYR A 45 -2.28 -16.80 -0.98
CA TYR A 45 -2.23 -15.70 -1.95
C TYR A 45 -2.13 -14.38 -1.18
N LEU A 46 -1.02 -13.68 -1.33
CA LEU A 46 -0.85 -12.34 -0.79
C LEU A 46 -1.34 -11.34 -1.83
N THR A 47 -2.32 -10.53 -1.44
CA THR A 47 -2.75 -9.38 -2.24
C THR A 47 -1.74 -8.24 -2.13
N ASP A 48 -1.77 -7.30 -3.07
CA ASP A 48 -0.97 -6.06 -2.97
C ASP A 48 -1.23 -5.34 -1.65
N TYR A 49 -2.48 -5.37 -1.18
CA TYR A 49 -2.86 -4.84 0.12
C TYR A 49 -2.16 -5.57 1.28
N ASP A 50 -2.06 -6.91 1.22
CA ASP A 50 -1.36 -7.69 2.26
C ASP A 50 0.14 -7.38 2.27
N ILE A 51 0.74 -7.17 1.09
CA ILE A 51 2.14 -6.76 0.95
C ILE A 51 2.35 -5.37 1.57
N LEU A 52 1.48 -4.41 1.24
CA LEU A 52 1.51 -3.07 1.83
C LEU A 52 1.35 -3.14 3.34
N LYS A 53 0.34 -3.86 3.84
CA LYS A 53 0.08 -4.01 5.27
C LYS A 53 1.25 -4.61 6.04
N LYS A 54 1.96 -5.58 5.45
CA LYS A 54 3.13 -6.22 6.07
C LYS A 54 4.36 -5.31 6.09
N LYS A 55 4.55 -4.47 5.08
CA LYS A 55 5.77 -3.66 4.90
C LYS A 55 5.59 -2.17 5.19
N TYR A 56 4.38 -1.74 5.51
CA TYR A 56 4.07 -0.35 5.77
C TYR A 56 4.86 0.17 6.97
N LYS A 57 5.53 1.29 6.79
CA LYS A 57 6.20 2.06 7.84
C LYS A 57 5.58 3.43 7.90
N PHE A 58 5.28 3.90 9.11
CA PHE A 58 4.65 5.20 9.31
C PHE A 58 5.53 6.33 8.76
N ILE A 59 6.83 6.27 9.05
CA ILE A 59 7.85 7.13 8.44
C ILE A 59 8.71 6.25 7.54
N HIS A 60 8.79 6.66 6.29
CA HIS A 60 9.50 5.95 5.24
C HIS A 60 10.43 6.90 4.50
N ASP A 61 11.54 6.34 4.02
CA ASP A 61 12.45 7.02 3.10
C ASP A 61 12.26 6.35 1.74
N VAL A 62 11.59 7.07 0.82
CA VAL A 62 11.22 6.53 -0.51
C VAL A 62 12.48 6.06 -1.26
N SER A 63 13.60 6.73 -1.04
CA SER A 63 14.89 6.46 -1.71
C SER A 63 15.51 5.12 -1.34
N LYS A 64 15.14 4.53 -0.19
CA LYS A 64 15.70 3.27 0.32
C LYS A 64 14.86 2.05 -0.03
N GLU A 65 13.63 2.24 -0.51
CA GLU A 65 12.72 1.14 -0.80
C GLU A 65 12.96 0.63 -2.21
N ASN A 66 13.21 -0.67 -2.40
CA ASN A 66 13.46 -1.26 -3.73
C ASN A 66 12.18 -1.73 -4.44
N ASN A 67 11.07 -1.82 -3.70
CA ASN A 67 9.81 -2.33 -4.26
C ASN A 67 9.01 -1.18 -4.90
N SER A 68 8.80 -1.26 -6.22
CA SER A 68 8.05 -0.26 -6.98
C SER A 68 6.62 -0.03 -6.43
N LEU A 69 5.94 -1.07 -5.92
CA LEU A 69 4.61 -0.91 -5.32
C LEU A 69 4.64 0.01 -4.10
N LEU A 70 5.62 -0.19 -3.21
CA LEU A 70 5.78 0.61 -2.00
C LEU A 70 6.28 2.02 -2.33
N GLN A 71 7.21 2.16 -3.27
CA GLN A 71 7.66 3.48 -3.74
C GLN A 71 6.49 4.31 -4.27
N ASN A 72 5.64 3.73 -5.12
CA ASN A 72 4.48 4.40 -5.68
C ASN A 72 3.48 4.78 -4.58
N TYR A 73 3.19 3.84 -3.66
CA TYR A 73 2.32 4.10 -2.52
C TYR A 73 2.85 5.24 -1.64
N TYR A 74 4.11 5.18 -1.25
CA TYR A 74 4.74 6.19 -0.41
C TYR A 74 4.88 7.56 -1.08
N SER A 75 5.11 7.60 -2.40
CA SER A 75 5.15 8.84 -3.17
C SER A 75 3.76 9.49 -3.32
N SER A 76 2.70 8.69 -3.26
CA SER A 76 1.32 9.21 -3.31
C SER A 76 0.90 9.88 -1.99
N ILE A 77 1.57 9.58 -0.88
CA ILE A 77 1.23 10.14 0.43
C ILE A 77 1.81 11.55 0.57
N CYS A 78 0.95 12.51 0.91
CA CYS A 78 1.37 13.89 1.20
C CYS A 78 1.77 14.04 2.68
N ASN A 79 3.08 14.05 2.94
CA ASN A 79 3.66 13.97 4.28
C ASN A 79 3.69 15.29 5.10
N LYS A 80 2.87 16.29 4.75
CA LYS A 80 2.90 17.59 5.45
C LYS A 80 2.06 17.65 6.74
N TYR A 81 0.91 16.98 6.75
CA TYR A 81 0.01 16.97 7.91
C TYR A 81 -0.58 15.57 8.10
N VAL A 82 -0.78 15.20 9.37
CA VAL A 82 -1.31 13.91 9.82
C VAL A 82 -2.67 14.08 10.50
N ILE A 83 -3.61 13.17 10.25
CA ILE A 83 -4.86 13.11 11.02
C ILE A 83 -4.54 12.59 12.41
N CYS A 84 -5.06 13.27 13.43
CA CYS A 84 -4.91 12.88 14.82
C CYS A 84 -6.22 12.32 15.38
N ASP A 85 -6.18 11.14 15.97
CA ASP A 85 -7.24 10.63 16.82
C ASP A 85 -6.89 10.89 18.29
N LEU A 86 -7.56 11.90 18.85
CA LEU A 86 -7.41 12.32 20.23
C LEU A 86 -8.44 11.66 21.14
N SER A 87 -9.19 10.64 20.71
CA SER A 87 -10.27 10.07 21.53
C SER A 87 -9.81 9.55 22.91
N LYS A 88 -8.54 9.16 23.05
CA LYS A 88 -7.94 8.66 24.31
C LYS A 88 -6.81 9.56 24.83
N TYR A 89 -6.83 10.86 24.50
CA TYR A 89 -5.78 11.79 24.90
C TYR A 89 -5.57 11.87 26.41
N LYS A 90 -6.63 11.67 27.21
CA LYS A 90 -6.56 11.65 28.69
C LYS A 90 -5.74 10.48 29.23
N GLU A 91 -5.63 9.38 28.48
CA GLU A 91 -4.77 8.25 28.81
C GLU A 91 -3.35 8.41 28.20
N ALA A 92 -3.00 9.61 27.72
CA ALA A 92 -1.79 9.90 26.96
C ALA A 92 -1.63 9.04 25.69
N LYS A 93 -2.74 8.54 25.13
CA LYS A 93 -2.76 7.74 23.90
C LYS A 93 -3.28 8.59 22.76
N ILE A 94 -2.44 8.78 21.74
CA ILE A 94 -2.77 9.52 20.53
C ILE A 94 -2.59 8.58 19.34
N GLY A 95 -3.58 8.55 18.45
CA GLY A 95 -3.48 7.83 17.17
C GLY A 95 -3.11 8.80 16.06
N LEU A 96 -2.16 8.45 15.21
CA LEU A 96 -1.77 9.24 14.05
C LEU A 96 -1.94 8.41 12.78
N ARG A 97 -2.38 9.05 11.70
CA ARG A 97 -2.34 8.47 10.36
C ARG A 97 -2.11 9.54 9.30
N TRP A 98 -1.57 9.16 8.17
CA TRP A 98 -1.54 10.03 7.00
C TRP A 98 -2.95 10.28 6.46
N ARG A 99 -3.12 11.44 5.84
CA ARG A 99 -4.37 11.87 5.19
C ARG A 99 -4.59 11.10 3.90
N THR A 100 -5.84 10.85 3.56
CA THR A 100 -6.21 10.36 2.22
C THR A 100 -6.32 11.52 1.23
N GLU A 101 -6.31 11.20 -0.07
CA GLU A 101 -6.47 12.19 -1.14
C GLU A 101 -7.75 13.03 -0.97
N GLU A 102 -8.89 12.37 -0.67
CA GLU A 102 -10.16 13.06 -0.43
C GLU A 102 -10.09 14.06 0.74
N GLU A 103 -9.37 13.71 1.81
CA GLU A 103 -9.20 14.58 2.98
C GLU A 103 -8.31 15.80 2.67
N ILE A 104 -7.30 15.61 1.82
CA ILE A 104 -6.44 16.67 1.33
C ILE A 104 -7.26 17.64 0.48
N ILE A 105 -8.07 17.14 -0.45
CA ILE A 105 -8.95 17.96 -1.30
C ILE A 105 -9.96 18.74 -0.44
N LYS A 106 -10.52 18.11 0.59
CA LYS A 106 -11.41 18.77 1.56
C LYS A 106 -10.69 19.80 2.45
N GLY A 107 -9.36 19.83 2.46
CA GLY A 107 -8.56 20.76 3.26
C GLY A 107 -8.38 20.35 4.73
N LYS A 108 -8.60 19.08 5.09
CA LYS A 108 -8.32 18.60 6.47
C LYS A 108 -6.84 18.71 6.81
N GLY A 109 -6.54 19.27 7.97
CA GLY A 109 -5.20 19.60 8.47
C GLY A 109 -4.65 20.95 8.03
N HIS A 110 -5.24 21.59 7.02
CA HIS A 110 -4.80 22.91 6.54
C HIS A 110 -5.84 24.00 6.81
N ILE A 111 -7.08 23.76 6.35
CA ILE A 111 -8.23 24.68 6.49
C ILE A 111 -9.18 24.17 7.56
N ILE A 112 -9.33 22.84 7.65
CA ILE A 112 -10.20 22.16 8.61
C ILE A 112 -9.36 21.41 9.63
N CYS A 113 -9.81 21.38 10.87
CA CYS A 113 -9.18 20.69 11.99
C CYS A 113 -8.74 19.27 11.64
N CYS A 114 -7.53 18.90 12.07
CA CYS A 114 -6.95 17.60 11.77
C CYS A 114 -7.44 16.47 12.69
N SER A 115 -8.21 16.80 13.74
CA SER A 115 -8.78 15.80 14.63
C SER A 115 -9.93 15.06 13.94
N LYS A 116 -9.98 13.73 14.09
CA LYS A 116 -10.96 12.88 13.42
C LYS A 116 -12.42 13.29 13.64
N LYS A 117 -12.74 13.88 14.81
CA LYS A 117 -14.10 14.30 15.22
C LYS A 117 -14.31 15.82 15.21
N CYS A 118 -13.41 16.56 14.57
CA CYS A 118 -13.35 18.01 14.63
C CYS A 118 -13.46 18.57 13.22
N ASP A 119 -14.36 19.53 13.04
CA ASP A 119 -14.59 20.21 11.76
C ASP A 119 -14.44 21.74 11.89
N ASN A 120 -13.78 22.20 12.94
CA ASN A 120 -13.51 23.62 13.15
C ASN A 120 -12.51 24.15 12.11
N THR A 121 -12.63 25.43 11.74
CA THR A 121 -11.80 26.08 10.71
C THR A 121 -10.85 27.15 11.25
N ASN A 122 -11.03 27.56 12.51
CA ASN A 122 -10.10 28.46 13.19
C ASN A 122 -8.94 27.65 13.81
N LEU A 123 -7.82 27.57 13.10
CA LEU A 123 -6.74 26.61 13.38
C LEU A 123 -5.40 27.28 13.61
N ASN A 124 -4.63 26.69 14.52
CA ASN A 124 -3.20 26.93 14.68
C ASN A 124 -2.43 25.66 14.32
N THR A 125 -1.26 25.83 13.70
CA THR A 125 -0.35 24.71 13.40
C THR A 125 0.56 24.46 14.60
N TYR A 126 0.72 23.21 14.99
CA TYR A 126 1.62 22.79 16.05
C TYR A 126 2.52 21.68 15.54
N GLU A 127 3.82 21.82 15.79
CA GLU A 127 4.79 20.75 15.68
C GLU A 127 4.94 20.13 17.06
N PHE A 128 4.97 18.80 17.13
CA PHE A 128 5.14 18.12 18.40
C PHE A 128 6.05 16.93 18.23
N LEU A 129 6.95 16.81 19.20
CA LEU A 129 7.82 15.65 19.36
C LEU A 129 6.95 14.43 19.65
N PHE A 130 7.09 13.38 18.84
CA PHE A 130 6.45 12.12 19.12
C PHE A 130 7.44 10.96 19.07
N GLN A 131 7.17 9.99 19.95
CA GLN A 131 7.89 8.73 20.01
C GLN A 131 6.90 7.61 19.76
N TYR A 132 7.31 6.64 18.94
CA TYR A 132 6.51 5.45 18.66
C TYR A 132 7.41 4.22 18.52
N VAL A 133 6.82 3.05 18.69
CA VAL A 133 7.51 1.76 18.52
C VAL A 133 6.98 1.10 17.26
N GLU A 134 7.88 0.75 16.34
CA GLU A 134 7.55 0.06 15.10
C GLU A 134 8.53 -1.09 14.92
N GLU A 135 8.02 -2.31 14.72
CA GLU A 135 8.84 -3.55 14.64
C GLU A 135 9.75 -3.76 15.87
N GLY A 136 9.32 -3.30 17.06
CA GLY A 136 10.10 -3.38 18.30
C GLY A 136 11.21 -2.32 18.42
N ILE A 137 11.34 -1.42 17.45
CA ILE A 137 12.33 -0.35 17.44
C ILE A 137 11.64 0.96 17.85
N GLU A 138 12.18 1.62 18.87
CA GLU A 138 11.74 2.96 19.25
C GLU A 138 12.25 4.00 18.26
N LYS A 139 11.33 4.82 17.73
CA LYS A 139 11.62 5.95 16.84
C LYS A 139 11.16 7.24 17.50
N LYS A 140 12.04 8.24 17.51
CA LYS A 140 11.77 9.61 18.02
C LYS A 140 11.89 10.59 16.87
N VAL A 141 10.89 11.45 16.73
CA VAL A 141 10.75 12.37 15.61
C VAL A 141 10.33 13.73 16.14
N ILE A 142 10.85 14.78 15.50
CA ILE A 142 10.60 16.19 15.83
C ILE A 142 9.60 16.74 14.81
#